data_AF-A0AA96HK09-F1
#
_entry.id   AF-A0AA96HK09-F1
#
_cell.length_a   1.000
_cell.length_b   1.000
_cell.length_c   1.000
_cell.angle_alpha   90.00
_cell.angle_beta   90.00
_cell.angle_gamma   90.00
#
_symmetry.space_group_name_H-M   'P 1'
#
loop_
_entity.id
_entity.type
_entity.pdbx_description
1 polymer ?
#
loop_
_entity_poly.entity_id
_entity_poly.type
_entity_poly.pdbx_seq_one_letter_code
_entity_poly.pdbx_strand_id
1 'polypeptide(L)'
;MLAPPPPKESVEVKMLKRAELAFRNGNLTSPEHDNAYDLFQSVLMLNPNSQQARSGVQAILIRYAELIRQATEANQFSKSKRLLSQAELYYPANELLMRLKRENNHRQNAYVAQQKKIPDAHPGDLTVSEFALPAYALSKRTPAMQEYLADVASRLRESQESVMIFARTDAEGRWIYSQMKEAVPGYRVRGDIKLDRKPRLKLLPPLQ
;
A
#
# COMPACT_ATOMS: atom_id res chain seq x y z
N MET A 1 44.09 -22.19 47.27
CA MET A 1 43.45 -20.87 47.04
C MET A 1 42.34 -21.08 46.03
N LEU A 2 41.07 -20.88 46.42
CA LEU A 2 39.97 -20.82 45.44
C LEU A 2 40.15 -19.57 44.58
N ALA A 3 39.99 -19.70 43.27
CA ALA A 3 39.94 -18.55 42.38
C ALA A 3 38.81 -17.60 42.83
N PRO A 4 39.03 -16.27 42.84
CA PRO A 4 37.97 -15.33 43.18
C PRO A 4 36.77 -15.54 42.25
N PRO A 5 35.53 -15.48 42.76
CA PRO A 5 34.35 -15.62 41.92
C PRO A 5 34.38 -14.56 40.81
N PRO A 6 33.95 -14.90 39.59
CA PRO A 6 33.94 -13.94 38.49
C PRO A 6 33.17 -12.69 38.92
N PRO A 7 33.65 -11.48 38.54
CA PRO A 7 33.00 -10.24 38.94
C PRO A 7 31.54 -10.26 38.52
N LYS A 8 30.64 -9.92 39.44
CA LYS A 8 29.20 -9.85 39.17
C LYS A 8 28.98 -8.85 38.02
N GLU A 9 28.36 -9.33 36.95
CA GLU A 9 28.03 -8.51 35.78
C GLU A 9 27.20 -7.28 36.21
N SER A 10 27.62 -6.09 35.77
CA SER A 10 26.98 -4.83 36.16
C SER A 10 25.54 -4.76 35.65
N VAL A 11 24.71 -3.98 36.35
CA VAL A 11 23.31 -3.76 35.97
C VAL A 11 23.22 -3.19 34.55
N GLU A 12 24.12 -2.27 34.19
CA GLU A 12 24.23 -1.69 32.84
C GLU A 12 24.42 -2.77 31.77
N VAL A 13 25.37 -3.69 31.94
CA VAL A 13 25.66 -4.73 30.95
C VAL A 13 24.46 -5.69 30.78
N LYS A 14 23.79 -6.04 31.88
CA LYS A 14 22.57 -6.88 31.81
C LYS A 14 21.44 -6.19 31.06
N MET A 15 21.23 -4.89 31.30
CA MET A 15 20.21 -4.10 30.60
C MET A 15 20.53 -3.95 29.11
N LEU A 16 21.79 -3.69 28.75
CA LEU A 16 22.23 -3.63 27.35
C LEU A 16 21.94 -4.95 26.61
N LYS A 17 22.28 -6.10 27.22
CA LYS A 17 21.98 -7.41 26.63
C LYS A 17 20.48 -7.64 26.41
N ARG A 18 19.64 -7.21 27.35
CA ARG A 18 18.18 -7.27 27.20
C ARG A 18 17.68 -6.35 26.09
N ALA A 19 18.20 -5.12 26.02
CA ALA A 19 17.83 -4.14 25.00
C ALA A 19 18.14 -4.67 23.60
N GLU A 20 19.33 -5.24 23.41
CA GLU A 20 19.73 -5.86 22.14
C GLU A 20 18.88 -7.08 21.79
N LEU A 21 18.52 -7.91 22.78
CA LEU A 21 17.63 -9.04 22.55
C LEU A 21 16.24 -8.56 22.10
N ALA A 22 15.67 -7.57 22.78
CA ALA A 22 14.39 -6.96 22.39
C ALA A 22 14.47 -6.39 20.96
N PHE A 23 15.58 -5.72 20.62
CA PHE A 23 15.81 -5.18 19.28
C PHE A 23 15.81 -6.29 18.22
N ARG A 24 16.57 -7.36 18.44
CA ARG A 24 16.64 -8.51 17.51
C ARG A 24 15.30 -9.21 17.34
N ASN A 25 14.48 -9.25 18.39
CA ASN A 25 13.14 -9.82 18.34
C ASN A 25 12.11 -8.92 17.64
N GLY A 26 12.50 -7.69 17.26
CA GLY A 26 11.59 -6.72 16.65
C GLY A 26 10.71 -5.97 17.66
N ASN A 27 10.95 -6.14 18.95
CA ASN A 27 10.28 -5.41 20.03
C ASN A 27 10.92 -4.01 20.13
N LEU A 28 10.72 -3.18 19.11
CA LEU A 28 11.41 -1.88 18.99
C LEU A 28 10.92 -0.88 20.02
N THR A 29 9.60 -0.64 20.04
CA THR A 29 8.92 0.28 20.97
C THR A 29 7.66 -0.31 21.61
N SER A 30 7.47 -1.62 21.43
CA SER A 30 6.36 -2.39 22.01
C SER A 30 6.85 -3.80 22.37
N PRO A 31 6.36 -4.41 23.45
CA PRO A 31 5.40 -3.88 24.44
C PRO A 31 5.99 -2.76 25.31
N GLU A 32 5.15 -2.00 26.01
CA GLU A 32 5.61 -0.98 26.96
C GLU A 32 6.48 -1.62 28.06
N HIS A 33 7.53 -0.91 28.48
CA HIS A 33 8.45 -1.29 29.56
C HIS A 33 9.32 -2.54 29.30
N ASP A 34 9.16 -3.24 28.18
CA ASP A 34 10.00 -4.37 27.79
C ASP A 34 10.30 -4.38 26.27
N ASN A 35 10.57 -3.20 25.73
CA ASN A 35 11.05 -2.99 24.37
C ASN A 35 12.48 -2.45 24.35
N ALA A 36 13.10 -2.51 23.18
CA ALA A 36 14.48 -2.08 22.98
C ALA A 36 14.69 -0.61 23.33
N TYR A 37 13.77 0.28 22.94
CA TYR A 37 13.87 1.71 23.21
C TYR A 37 13.91 1.99 24.71
N ASP A 38 12.94 1.47 25.46
CA ASP A 38 12.82 1.69 26.91
C ASP A 38 14.04 1.15 27.66
N LEU A 39 14.56 -0.01 27.25
CA LEU A 39 15.74 -0.61 27.86
C LEU A 39 17.02 0.20 27.55
N PHE A 40 17.20 0.68 26.31
CA PHE A 40 18.33 1.58 26.00
C PHE A 40 18.22 2.92 26.72
N GLN A 41 17.03 3.51 26.82
CA GLN A 41 16.80 4.73 27.60
C GLN A 41 17.11 4.52 29.08
N SER A 42 16.73 3.37 29.64
CA SER A 42 17.07 3.00 31.02
C SER A 42 18.58 2.92 31.24
N VAL A 43 19.33 2.40 30.28
CA VAL A 43 20.80 2.42 30.34
C VAL A 43 21.34 3.86 30.29
N LEU A 44 20.77 4.73 29.44
CA LEU A 44 21.19 6.13 29.36
C LEU A 44 20.89 6.93 30.63
N MET A 45 19.84 6.58 31.37
CA MET A 45 19.57 7.16 32.69
C MET A 45 20.63 6.76 33.72
N LEU A 46 21.14 5.52 33.66
CA LEU A 46 22.21 5.04 34.55
C LEU A 46 23.58 5.58 34.15
N ASN A 47 23.87 5.60 32.85
CA ASN A 47 25.11 6.05 32.25
C ASN A 47 24.82 6.89 31.01
N PRO A 48 24.71 8.22 31.15
CA PRO A 48 24.46 9.13 30.03
C PRO A 48 25.52 9.06 28.93
N ASN A 49 26.73 8.56 29.26
CA ASN A 49 27.86 8.41 28.35
C ASN A 49 27.96 7.04 27.68
N SER A 50 26.99 6.14 27.89
CA SER A 50 26.98 4.81 27.27
C SER A 50 26.84 4.90 25.75
N GLN A 51 27.96 4.72 25.04
CA GLN A 51 27.97 4.75 23.57
C GLN A 51 27.11 3.63 22.97
N GLN A 52 27.09 2.45 23.59
CA GLN A 52 26.31 1.30 23.14
C GLN A 52 24.81 1.59 23.19
N ALA A 53 24.32 2.21 24.27
CA ALA A 53 22.91 2.58 24.37
C ALA A 53 22.52 3.69 23.39
N ARG A 54 23.37 4.71 23.19
CA ARG A 54 23.14 5.74 22.16
C ARG A 54 23.06 5.14 20.76
N SER A 55 23.97 4.24 20.42
CA SER A 55 23.93 3.49 19.16
C SER A 55 22.68 2.63 19.04
N GLY A 56 22.22 2.00 20.12
CA GLY A 56 20.98 1.23 20.15
C GLY A 56 19.74 2.05 19.82
N VAL A 57 19.61 3.24 20.41
CA VAL A 57 18.52 4.19 20.09
C VAL A 57 18.57 4.64 18.63
N GLN A 58 19.76 4.87 18.06
CA GLN A 58 19.90 5.19 16.63
C GLN A 58 19.55 3.99 15.73
N ALA A 59 19.95 2.78 16.10
CA ALA A 59 19.63 1.56 15.36
C ALA A 59 18.11 1.30 15.26
N ILE A 60 17.35 1.63 16.30
CA ILE A 60 15.88 1.57 16.28
C ILE A 60 15.30 2.52 15.22
N LEU A 61 15.77 3.76 15.14
CA LEU A 61 15.33 4.71 14.12
C LEU A 61 15.63 4.20 12.70
N ILE A 62 16.84 3.66 12.49
CA ILE A 62 17.24 3.07 11.21
C ILE A 62 16.31 1.89 10.86
N ARG A 63 15.99 1.04 11.83
CA ARG A 63 15.08 -0.09 11.62
C ARG A 63 13.67 0.36 11.23
N TYR A 64 13.13 1.40 11.85
CA TYR A 64 11.87 1.99 11.41
C TYR A 64 11.96 2.50 9.97
N ALA A 65 13.03 3.23 9.64
CA ALA A 65 13.24 3.75 8.30
C ALA A 65 13.24 2.65 7.22
N GLU A 66 13.89 1.51 7.50
CA GLU A 66 13.84 0.33 6.63
C GLU A 66 12.42 -0.20 6.44
N LEU A 67 11.68 -0.42 7.54
CA LEU A 67 10.31 -0.95 7.49
C LEU A 67 9.35 -0.01 6.74
N ILE A 68 9.53 1.31 6.90
CA ILE A 68 8.76 2.34 6.21
C ILE A 68 9.05 2.30 4.71
N ARG A 69 10.33 2.23 4.31
CA ARG A 69 10.72 2.12 2.89
C ARG A 69 10.16 0.86 2.25
N GLN A 70 10.34 -0.30 2.90
CA GLN A 70 9.79 -1.57 2.42
C GLN A 70 8.27 -1.51 2.23
N ALA A 71 7.53 -0.95 3.19
CA ALA A 71 6.09 -0.78 3.07
C ALA A 71 5.71 0.18 1.93
N THR A 72 6.47 1.26 1.74
CA THR A 72 6.25 2.23 0.66
C THR A 72 6.54 1.63 -0.71
N GLU A 73 7.61 0.85 -0.83
CA GLU A 73 7.99 0.12 -2.06
C GLU A 73 6.97 -0.93 -2.45
N ALA A 74 6.39 -1.62 -1.45
CA ALA A 74 5.32 -2.59 -1.64
C ALA A 74 3.94 -1.94 -1.89
N ASN A 75 3.84 -0.62 -2.07
CA ASN A 75 2.60 0.16 -2.15
C ASN A 75 1.65 -0.05 -0.95
N GLN A 76 2.18 -0.51 0.20
CA GLN A 76 1.46 -0.67 1.46
C GLN A 76 1.43 0.66 2.23
N PHE A 77 0.97 1.73 1.59
CA PHE A 77 1.05 3.10 2.10
C PHE A 77 0.37 3.29 3.48
N SER A 78 -0.70 2.54 3.75
CA SER A 78 -1.34 2.54 5.08
C SER A 78 -0.44 1.94 6.17
N LYS A 79 0.32 0.89 5.87
CA LYS A 79 1.31 0.30 6.79
C LYS A 79 2.47 1.26 7.00
N SER A 80 3.00 1.84 5.92
CA SER A 80 4.05 2.86 5.95
C SER A 80 3.67 4.04 6.86
N LYS A 81 2.45 4.56 6.72
CA LYS A 81 1.93 5.65 7.57
C LYS A 81 1.85 5.28 9.04
N ARG A 82 1.40 4.07 9.38
CA ARG A 82 1.36 3.58 10.77
C ARG A 82 2.76 3.50 11.38
N LEU A 83 3.73 2.95 10.64
CA LEU A 83 5.13 2.87 11.07
C LEU A 83 5.74 4.26 11.26
N LEU A 84 5.47 5.20 10.36
CA LEU A 84 5.87 6.61 10.50
C LEU A 84 5.30 7.22 11.78
N SER A 85 3.99 7.10 12.02
CA SER A 85 3.36 7.65 13.22
C SER A 85 3.91 7.02 14.50
N GLN A 86 4.19 5.72 14.50
CA GLN A 86 4.81 5.06 15.65
C GLN A 86 6.23 5.59 15.90
N ALA A 87 7.06 5.71 14.87
CA ALA A 87 8.41 6.25 15.02
C ALA A 87 8.42 7.73 15.45
N GLU A 88 7.50 8.56 14.92
CA GLU A 88 7.39 9.99 15.27
C GLU A 88 7.09 10.22 16.76
N LEU A 89 6.46 9.26 17.48
CA LEU A 89 6.25 9.35 18.93
C LEU A 89 7.55 9.35 19.73
N TYR A 90 8.56 8.61 19.26
CA TYR A 90 9.84 8.43 19.95
C TYR A 90 10.96 9.30 19.40
N TYR A 91 10.79 9.79 18.17
CA TYR A 91 11.75 10.63 17.45
C TYR A 91 11.04 11.86 16.84
N PRO A 92 10.51 12.77 17.68
CA PRO A 92 9.79 13.94 17.21
C PRO A 92 10.71 14.84 16.37
N ALA A 93 10.16 15.43 15.31
CA ALA A 93 10.87 16.34 14.39
C ALA A 93 12.16 15.76 13.76
N ASN A 94 12.31 14.43 13.71
CA ASN A 94 13.47 13.82 13.07
C ASN A 94 13.46 14.01 11.54
N GLU A 95 14.55 14.55 10.99
CA GLU A 95 14.64 14.90 9.57
C GLU A 95 14.49 13.70 8.62
N LEU A 96 14.99 12.52 9.03
CA LEU A 96 14.86 11.30 8.24
C LEU A 96 13.39 10.88 8.13
N LEU A 97 12.65 10.90 9.25
CA LEU A 97 11.23 10.57 9.24
C LEU A 97 10.42 11.57 8.41
N MET A 98 10.73 12.87 8.50
CA MET A 98 10.08 13.91 7.67
C MET A 98 10.34 13.68 6.17
N ARG A 99 11.56 13.26 5.79
CA ARG A 99 11.89 12.90 4.40
C ARG A 99 11.09 11.69 3.93
N LEU A 100 11.07 10.61 4.72
CA LEU A 100 10.32 9.39 4.41
C LEU A 100 8.81 9.65 4.29
N LYS A 101 8.25 10.52 5.14
CA LYS A 101 6.85 10.94 5.07
C LYS A 101 6.53 11.62 3.74
N ARG A 102 7.38 12.54 3.28
CA ARG A 102 7.24 13.20 1.97
C ARG A 102 7.33 12.20 0.83
N GLU A 103 8.31 11.29 0.87
CA GLU A 103 8.50 10.24 -0.13
C GLU A 103 7.27 9.31 -0.23
N ASN A 104 6.77 8.83 0.92
CA ASN A 104 5.58 8.00 0.98
C ASN A 104 4.36 8.71 0.38
N ASN A 105 4.15 9.99 0.72
CA ASN A 105 3.04 10.76 0.18
C ASN A 105 3.18 10.98 -1.32
N HIS A 106 4.38 11.28 -1.81
CA HIS A 106 4.64 11.46 -3.23
C HIS A 106 4.38 10.18 -4.02
N ARG A 107 4.91 9.04 -3.57
CA ARG A 107 4.65 7.73 -4.19
C ARG A 107 3.17 7.35 -4.13
N GLN A 108 2.49 7.59 -3.01
CA GLN A 108 1.05 7.32 -2.89
C GLN A 108 0.25 8.15 -3.91
N ASN A 109 0.59 9.43 -4.06
CA ASN A 109 -0.09 10.32 -5.01
C ASN A 109 0.20 9.91 -6.45
N ALA A 110 1.45 9.57 -6.78
CA ALA A 110 1.83 9.07 -8.09
C ALA A 110 1.13 7.75 -8.43
N TYR A 111 1.05 6.81 -7.48
CA TYR A 111 0.33 5.54 -7.62
C TYR A 111 -1.17 5.77 -7.87
N VAL A 112 -1.80 6.69 -7.14
CA VAL A 112 -3.21 7.07 -7.37
C VAL A 112 -3.39 7.75 -8.72
N ALA A 113 -2.48 8.66 -9.11
CA ALA A 113 -2.55 9.33 -10.41
C ALA A 113 -2.39 8.33 -11.57
N GLN A 114 -1.52 7.34 -11.43
CA GLN A 114 -1.41 6.24 -12.39
C GLN A 114 -2.71 5.44 -12.48
N GLN A 115 -3.37 5.18 -11.36
CA GLN A 115 -4.69 4.52 -11.35
C GLN A 115 -5.85 5.41 -11.85
N LYS A 116 -5.66 6.72 -11.96
CA LYS A 116 -6.67 7.63 -12.54
C LYS A 116 -6.63 7.63 -14.07
N LYS A 117 -5.48 7.30 -14.68
CA LYS A 117 -5.37 7.26 -16.13
C LYS A 117 -6.24 6.13 -16.68
N ILE A 118 -7.23 6.48 -17.47
CA ILE A 118 -7.91 5.55 -18.37
C ILE A 118 -6.90 5.25 -19.49
N PRO A 119 -6.68 3.98 -19.88
CA PRO A 119 -5.79 3.67 -20.98
C PRO A 119 -6.19 4.42 -22.25
N ASP A 120 -5.22 4.92 -23.02
CA ASP A 120 -5.44 5.62 -24.30
C ASP A 120 -6.02 4.74 -25.42
N ALA A 121 -6.35 3.48 -25.11
CA ALA A 121 -7.06 2.58 -26.01
C ALA A 121 -8.46 3.13 -26.25
N HIS A 122 -8.62 3.85 -27.37
CA HIS A 122 -9.89 4.37 -27.81
C HIS A 122 -10.80 3.19 -28.15
N PRO A 123 -12.03 3.16 -27.64
CA PRO A 123 -12.96 2.07 -27.92
C PRO A 123 -13.18 1.81 -29.42
N GLY A 124 -12.99 2.81 -30.28
CA GLY A 124 -13.02 2.68 -31.74
C GLY A 124 -11.85 1.92 -32.38
N ASP A 125 -10.78 1.60 -31.65
CA ASP A 125 -9.69 0.77 -32.17
C ASP A 125 -10.10 -0.71 -32.19
N LEU A 126 -10.49 -1.19 -33.36
CA LEU A 126 -10.94 -2.58 -33.59
C LEU A 126 -9.86 -3.63 -33.30
N THR A 127 -8.58 -3.26 -33.21
CA THR A 127 -7.50 -4.19 -32.87
C THR A 127 -7.46 -4.52 -31.37
N VAL A 128 -8.06 -3.66 -30.54
CA VAL A 128 -8.16 -3.85 -29.10
C VAL A 128 -9.45 -4.60 -28.78
N SER A 129 -9.31 -5.72 -28.07
CA SER A 129 -10.44 -6.51 -27.55
C SER A 129 -10.51 -6.51 -26.03
N GLU A 130 -9.51 -5.95 -25.33
CA GLU A 130 -9.51 -5.84 -23.87
C GLU A 130 -9.32 -4.39 -23.43
N PHE A 131 -10.29 -3.87 -22.68
CA PHE A 131 -10.34 -2.49 -22.21
C PHE A 131 -10.23 -2.49 -20.68
N ALA A 132 -9.11 -2.02 -20.14
CA ALA A 132 -8.95 -1.94 -18.70
C ALA A 132 -9.84 -0.84 -18.12
N LEU A 133 -10.47 -1.15 -16.98
CA LEU A 133 -11.32 -0.22 -16.26
C LEU A 133 -10.63 0.16 -14.94
N PRO A 134 -10.01 1.36 -14.84
CA PRO A 134 -9.30 1.71 -13.62
C PRO A 134 -10.23 1.74 -12.41
N ALA A 135 -9.83 0.99 -11.37
CA ALA A 135 -10.61 0.77 -10.16
C ALA A 135 -11.06 2.09 -9.48
N TYR A 136 -10.20 3.12 -9.51
CA TYR A 136 -10.54 4.44 -8.98
C TYR A 136 -11.68 5.09 -9.77
N ALA A 137 -11.60 5.07 -11.10
CA ALA A 137 -12.59 5.69 -11.98
C ALA A 137 -13.95 5.00 -11.87
N LEU A 138 -13.97 3.66 -11.74
CA LEU A 138 -15.19 2.89 -11.44
C LEU A 138 -15.76 3.20 -10.06
N SER A 139 -14.92 3.19 -9.01
CA SER A 139 -15.39 3.47 -7.64
C SER A 139 -15.93 4.89 -7.49
N LYS A 140 -15.34 5.86 -8.18
CA LYS A 140 -15.78 7.26 -8.18
C LYS A 140 -16.84 7.57 -9.23
N ARG A 141 -17.13 6.63 -10.14
CA ARG A 141 -18.07 6.80 -11.25
C ARG A 141 -17.83 8.13 -11.98
N THR A 142 -16.56 8.38 -12.30
CA THR A 142 -16.14 9.66 -12.90
C THR A 142 -16.82 9.87 -14.25
N PRO A 143 -17.16 11.11 -14.65
CA PRO A 143 -17.78 11.38 -15.96
C PRO A 143 -17.02 10.75 -17.14
N ALA A 144 -15.69 10.86 -17.15
CA ALA A 144 -14.83 10.25 -18.18
C ALA A 144 -14.97 8.71 -18.27
N MET A 145 -15.30 8.03 -17.16
CA MET A 145 -15.53 6.58 -17.17
C MET A 145 -16.90 6.23 -17.76
N GLN A 146 -17.92 7.06 -17.50
CA GLN A 146 -19.25 6.86 -18.08
C GLN A 146 -19.20 7.06 -19.60
N GLU A 147 -18.50 8.11 -20.06
CA GLU A 147 -18.23 8.37 -21.47
C GLU A 147 -17.45 7.22 -22.12
N TYR A 148 -16.38 6.75 -21.46
CA TYR A 148 -15.62 5.58 -21.93
C TYR A 148 -16.48 4.31 -22.09
N LEU A 149 -17.37 4.03 -21.15
CA LEU A 149 -18.30 2.90 -21.24
C LEU A 149 -19.33 3.08 -22.36
N ALA A 150 -19.78 4.33 -22.60
CA ALA A 150 -20.70 4.66 -23.68
C ALA A 150 -20.05 4.45 -25.06
N ASP A 151 -18.78 4.83 -25.21
CA ASP A 151 -18.01 4.60 -26.44
C ASP A 151 -17.83 3.10 -26.73
N VAL A 152 -17.48 2.30 -25.72
CA VAL A 152 -17.41 0.83 -25.87
C VAL A 152 -18.77 0.25 -26.25
N ALA A 153 -19.86 0.71 -25.63
CA ALA A 153 -21.21 0.26 -25.96
C ALA A 153 -21.61 0.60 -27.41
N SER A 154 -21.21 1.78 -27.88
CA SER A 154 -21.44 2.23 -29.26
C SER A 154 -20.73 1.32 -30.25
N ARG A 155 -19.46 0.96 -29.97
CA ARG A 155 -18.75 -0.06 -30.76
C ARG A 155 -19.46 -1.39 -30.77
N LEU A 156 -19.87 -1.92 -29.61
CA LEU A 156 -20.56 -3.22 -29.53
C LEU A 156 -21.80 -3.29 -30.43
N ARG A 157 -22.50 -2.15 -30.58
CA ARG A 157 -23.66 -2.04 -31.47
C ARG A 157 -23.24 -2.13 -32.95
N GLU A 158 -22.16 -1.46 -33.32
CA GLU A 158 -21.68 -1.39 -34.70
C GLU A 158 -21.01 -2.69 -35.15
N SER A 159 -20.21 -3.31 -34.28
CA SER A 159 -19.50 -4.56 -34.57
C SER A 159 -20.31 -5.82 -34.30
N GLN A 160 -21.46 -5.69 -33.61
CA GLN A 160 -22.27 -6.79 -33.10
C GLN A 160 -21.50 -7.77 -32.18
N GLU A 161 -20.41 -7.29 -31.58
CA GLU A 161 -19.64 -8.03 -30.58
C GLU A 161 -20.47 -8.26 -29.30
N SER A 162 -20.05 -9.25 -28.51
CA SER A 162 -20.51 -9.43 -27.13
C SER A 162 -19.43 -9.02 -26.14
N VAL A 163 -19.78 -8.82 -24.87
CA VAL A 163 -18.84 -8.33 -23.85
C VAL A 163 -18.81 -9.22 -22.61
N MET A 164 -17.61 -9.52 -22.12
CA MET A 164 -17.40 -10.06 -20.79
C MET A 164 -16.92 -8.95 -19.86
N ILE A 165 -17.73 -8.65 -18.84
CA ILE A 165 -17.46 -7.60 -17.86
C ILE A 165 -16.78 -8.25 -16.65
N PHE A 166 -15.52 -7.93 -16.42
CA PHE A 166 -14.81 -8.30 -15.21
C PHE A 166 -14.92 -7.17 -14.19
N ALA A 167 -15.49 -7.44 -13.01
CA ALA A 167 -15.75 -6.44 -11.98
C ALA A 167 -15.32 -6.94 -10.59
N ARG A 168 -15.03 -6.04 -9.64
CA ARG A 168 -14.63 -6.43 -8.28
C ARG A 168 -15.79 -6.95 -7.44
N THR A 169 -17.01 -6.55 -7.79
CA THR A 169 -18.25 -6.88 -7.07
C THR A 169 -19.42 -6.96 -8.05
N ASP A 170 -20.48 -7.69 -7.66
CA ASP A 170 -21.72 -7.74 -8.44
C ASP A 170 -22.33 -6.36 -8.69
N ALA A 171 -22.37 -5.51 -7.65
CA ALA A 171 -22.92 -4.16 -7.77
C ALA A 171 -22.15 -3.30 -8.78
N GLU A 172 -20.82 -3.42 -8.80
CA GLU A 172 -19.97 -2.76 -9.79
C GLU A 172 -20.24 -3.30 -11.21
N GLY A 173 -20.30 -4.61 -11.38
CA GLY A 173 -20.58 -5.23 -12.69
C GLY A 173 -21.95 -4.85 -13.25
N ARG A 174 -22.98 -4.85 -12.41
CA ARG A 174 -24.34 -4.40 -12.80
C ARG A 174 -24.37 -2.93 -13.18
N TRP A 175 -23.63 -2.09 -12.44
CA TRP A 175 -23.52 -0.67 -12.78
C TRP A 175 -22.82 -0.45 -14.12
N ILE A 176 -21.70 -1.13 -14.38
CA ILE A 176 -21.01 -1.08 -15.68
C ILE A 176 -21.98 -1.45 -16.81
N TYR A 177 -22.67 -2.59 -16.66
CA TYR A 177 -23.66 -3.04 -17.63
C TYR A 177 -24.78 -2.01 -17.85
N SER A 178 -25.29 -1.38 -16.78
CA SER A 178 -26.38 -0.40 -16.91
C SER A 178 -25.94 0.85 -17.67
N GLN A 179 -24.72 1.35 -17.43
CA GLN A 179 -24.18 2.49 -18.18
C GLN A 179 -24.04 2.17 -19.67
N MET A 180 -23.52 0.98 -20.00
CA MET A 180 -23.40 0.56 -21.40
C MET A 180 -24.78 0.44 -22.06
N LYS A 181 -25.76 -0.15 -21.36
CA LYS A 181 -27.14 -0.28 -21.85
C LYS A 181 -27.81 1.07 -22.09
N GLU A 182 -27.64 2.01 -21.16
CA GLU A 182 -28.19 3.37 -21.26
C GLU A 182 -27.62 4.14 -22.46
N ALA A 183 -26.35 3.91 -22.79
CA ALA A 183 -25.67 4.57 -23.91
C ALA A 183 -26.16 4.16 -25.31
N VAL A 184 -26.77 2.97 -25.45
CA VAL A 184 -27.26 2.45 -26.74
C VAL A 184 -28.75 2.06 -26.69
N PRO A 185 -29.67 3.05 -26.64
CA PRO A 185 -31.10 2.79 -26.61
C PRO A 185 -31.57 1.92 -27.77
N GLY A 186 -32.39 0.91 -27.49
CA GLY A 186 -32.92 -0.02 -28.50
C GLY A 186 -31.94 -1.13 -28.92
N TYR A 187 -30.65 -1.05 -28.55
CA TYR A 187 -29.70 -2.14 -28.76
C TYR A 187 -29.58 -3.02 -27.50
N ARG A 188 -29.55 -4.34 -27.70
CA ARG A 188 -29.31 -5.29 -26.61
C ARG A 188 -27.82 -5.54 -26.47
N VAL A 189 -27.20 -4.93 -25.46
CA VAL A 189 -25.83 -5.27 -25.03
C VAL A 189 -25.81 -6.72 -24.57
N ARG A 190 -25.14 -7.59 -25.33
CA ARG A 190 -24.97 -9.02 -25.04
C ARG A 190 -23.71 -9.22 -24.21
N GLY A 191 -23.82 -9.80 -23.03
CA GLY A 191 -22.65 -10.03 -22.20
C GLY A 191 -22.92 -10.67 -20.85
N ASP A 192 -21.82 -11.13 -20.24
CA ASP A 192 -21.80 -11.77 -18.93
C ASP A 192 -20.91 -10.99 -17.96
N ILE A 193 -21.20 -11.10 -16.66
CA ILE A 193 -20.40 -10.50 -15.60
C ILE A 193 -19.59 -11.60 -14.89
N LYS A 194 -18.29 -11.36 -14.69
CA LYS A 194 -17.40 -12.19 -13.87
C LYS A 194 -16.72 -11.35 -12.79
N LEU A 195 -16.47 -11.98 -11.64
CA LEU A 195 -15.75 -11.32 -10.56
C LEU A 195 -14.23 -11.45 -10.73
N ASP A 196 -13.52 -10.32 -10.68
CA ASP A 196 -12.06 -10.25 -10.80
C ASP A 196 -11.53 -9.02 -10.04
N ARG A 197 -10.31 -9.12 -9.50
CA ARG A 197 -9.63 -8.00 -8.82
C ARG A 197 -9.16 -6.92 -9.78
N LYS A 198 -9.03 -7.23 -11.07
CA LYS A 198 -8.63 -6.30 -12.14
C LYS A 198 -9.81 -6.07 -13.10
N PRO A 199 -10.61 -5.01 -12.89
CA PRO A 199 -11.72 -4.71 -13.76
C PRO A 199 -11.30 -4.42 -15.19
N ARG A 200 -12.04 -5.01 -16.12
CA ARG A 200 -11.82 -4.86 -17.57
C ARG A 200 -13.06 -5.29 -18.33
N LEU A 201 -13.20 -4.80 -19.54
CA LEU A 201 -14.11 -5.35 -20.54
C LEU A 201 -13.30 -6.19 -21.50
N LYS A 202 -13.83 -7.36 -21.85
CA LYS A 202 -13.32 -8.16 -22.96
C LYS A 202 -14.40 -8.27 -24.02
N LEU A 203 -14.14 -7.73 -25.19
CA LEU A 203 -15.01 -7.90 -26.34
C LEU A 203 -14.76 -9.26 -26.98
N LEU A 204 -15.84 -9.90 -27.36
CA LEU A 204 -15.88 -11.21 -27.95
C LEU A 204 -16.52 -11.09 -29.33
N PRO A 205 -16.04 -11.84 -30.32
CA PRO A 205 -16.55 -11.77 -31.69
C PRO A 205 -18.06 -12.06 -31.73
N PRO A 206 -18.76 -11.61 -32.79
CA PRO A 206 -20.17 -11.89 -32.98
C PRO A 206 -20.47 -13.39 -32.87
N LEU A 207 -21.53 -13.72 -32.16
CA LEU A 207 -22.03 -15.10 -32.08
C LEU A 207 -22.63 -15.45 -33.44
N GLN A 208 -22.14 -16.53 -34.06
CA GLN A 208 -22.67 -17.10 -35.31
C GLN A 208 -24.08 -17.65 -35.12
#